data_AF-A0A0F9D5S6-F1
#
_entry.id   AF-A0A0F9D5S6-F1
#
_cell.length_a   1.000
_cell.length_b   1.000
_cell.length_c   1.000
_cell.angle_alpha   90.00
_cell.angle_beta   90.00
_cell.angle_gamma   90.00
#
_symmetry.space_group_name_H-M   'P 1'
#
loop_
_entity.id
_entity.type
_entity.pdbx_description
1 polymer ?
#
loop_
_entity_poly.entity_id
_entity_poly.type
_entity_poly.pdbx_seq_one_letter_code
_entity_poly.pdbx_strand_id
1 'polypeptide(L)'
;SPPVISIDTETISLKDRTCIGIGIALNPREAVYFPILPDESRYLDLCWELLSRPSVKAFCNALYDLYAMTEYRADGEQGGGAWLDAIVQEARLPSWLGHGRLADISTMSHIQALSSRTLADMSRAYAGFKIDTIEDILPERQNMLDLETAEVARKCMDDCLATYRVYDKMGGPAWWSADFHTWSYEPNWYDGCDPLEPTSYTVTQAMKDCYQVDMKLTPLLMRMSRRGIALRADLVEDWYRRTSEARLQMEDICLDEGFNPASPQQVGIGLASRGNILPFTKSKRQLATGESILSQLTDPLAVTVLKFREYSTLKNNFLEPWMGFDKERVAHILARVYNHYRMDLSTARLSAYDFHLQNIPERIREIFAPDTGLWTDFDLSQIELRLFAYITKDPAMLQAYADGIDIHVITQEALWPGTDPKDKQMRRRAKVFNFAKIFYGTIRSLAGYTKLPEEICRTHNNTWKATYPVAEQWMKDQEEGEEWIENL
;
A
#
# COMPACT_ATOMS: atom_id res chain seq x y z
N SER A 1 15.35 -25.94 -21.34
CA SER A 1 14.80 -25.15 -20.22
C SER A 1 13.32 -25.00 -20.42
N PRO A 2 12.49 -25.14 -19.38
CA PRO A 2 11.06 -24.89 -19.51
C PRO A 2 10.82 -23.44 -19.98
N PRO A 3 9.78 -23.18 -20.81
CA PRO A 3 9.50 -21.83 -21.32
C PRO A 3 9.02 -20.87 -20.23
N VAL A 4 8.37 -21.43 -19.20
CA VAL A 4 7.87 -20.75 -18.01
C VAL A 4 8.35 -21.52 -16.80
N ILE A 5 8.72 -20.82 -15.74
CA ILE A 5 8.85 -21.35 -14.39
C ILE A 5 8.01 -20.48 -13.45
N SER A 6 7.41 -21.07 -12.43
CA SER A 6 6.91 -20.28 -11.30
C SER A 6 7.90 -20.35 -10.15
N ILE A 7 7.92 -19.29 -9.34
CA ILE A 7 8.85 -19.12 -8.23
C ILE A 7 8.06 -18.63 -7.04
N ASP A 8 8.46 -19.11 -5.88
CA ASP A 8 8.00 -18.68 -4.57
C ASP A 8 9.19 -18.69 -3.61
N THR A 9 9.18 -17.83 -2.61
CA THR A 9 10.23 -17.77 -1.60
C THR A 9 9.64 -17.91 -0.21
N GLU A 10 10.34 -18.68 0.62
CA GLU A 10 10.01 -18.74 2.03
C GLU A 10 10.94 -17.82 2.80
N THR A 11 10.39 -17.18 3.82
CA THR A 11 11.10 -16.23 4.70
C THR A 11 10.85 -16.56 6.16
N ILE A 12 11.68 -16.06 7.08
CA ILE A 12 11.51 -16.33 8.52
C ILE A 12 10.09 -15.94 8.98
N SER A 13 9.63 -14.74 8.58
CA SER A 13 8.26 -14.27 8.78
C SER A 13 7.94 -13.09 7.86
N LEU A 14 6.67 -12.66 7.84
CA LEU A 14 6.28 -11.42 7.13
C LEU A 14 7.04 -10.16 7.61
N LYS A 15 7.52 -10.16 8.85
CA LYS A 15 8.29 -9.05 9.43
C LYS A 15 9.79 -9.19 9.14
N ASP A 16 10.29 -10.41 9.24
CA ASP A 16 11.68 -10.76 8.95
C ASP A 16 11.75 -11.52 7.63
N ARG A 17 11.95 -10.76 6.54
CA ARG A 17 11.98 -11.27 5.16
C ARG A 17 13.27 -11.98 4.78
N THR A 18 14.11 -12.35 5.76
CA THR A 18 15.31 -13.15 5.50
C THR A 18 14.89 -14.42 4.76
N CYS A 19 15.41 -14.63 3.55
CA CYS A 19 15.07 -15.76 2.70
C CYS A 19 15.60 -17.07 3.31
N ILE A 20 14.71 -18.03 3.55
CA ILE A 20 15.05 -19.35 4.09
C ILE A 20 15.04 -20.44 3.01
N GLY A 21 14.44 -20.19 1.85
CA GLY A 21 14.52 -21.08 0.70
C GLY A 21 13.73 -20.59 -0.50
N ILE A 22 13.96 -21.24 -1.64
CA ILE A 22 13.38 -20.87 -2.93
C ILE A 22 12.74 -22.10 -3.56
N GLY A 23 11.45 -22.01 -3.87
CA GLY A 23 10.71 -22.97 -4.66
C GLY A 23 10.72 -22.61 -6.14
N ILE A 24 10.75 -23.63 -7.00
CA ILE A 24 10.57 -23.47 -8.45
C ILE A 24 9.68 -24.59 -8.99
N ALA A 25 8.55 -24.26 -9.63
CA ALA A 25 7.85 -25.22 -10.47
C ALA A 25 8.34 -25.14 -11.91
N LEU A 26 8.65 -26.31 -12.48
CA LEU A 26 9.13 -26.47 -13.85
C LEU A 26 7.97 -26.67 -14.84
N ASN A 27 6.84 -27.16 -14.34
CA ASN A 27 5.61 -27.41 -15.07
C ASN A 27 4.44 -27.56 -14.05
N PRO A 28 3.19 -27.81 -14.48
CA PRO A 28 2.04 -27.91 -13.56
C PRO A 28 2.08 -29.04 -12.53
N ARG A 29 3.07 -29.94 -12.57
CA ARG A 29 3.14 -31.17 -11.77
C ARG A 29 4.44 -31.35 -11.00
N GLU A 30 5.51 -30.71 -11.44
CA GLU A 30 6.84 -30.87 -10.87
C GLU A 30 7.36 -29.54 -10.33
N ALA A 31 7.69 -29.53 -9.03
CA ALA A 31 8.37 -28.45 -8.35
C ALA A 31 9.54 -28.97 -7.52
N VAL A 32 10.48 -28.08 -7.24
CA VAL A 32 11.67 -28.34 -6.44
C VAL A 32 11.88 -27.19 -5.47
N TYR A 33 12.29 -27.51 -4.25
CA TYR A 33 12.64 -26.54 -3.22
C TYR A 33 14.13 -26.58 -2.93
N PHE A 34 14.74 -25.39 -2.84
CA PHE A 34 16.14 -25.19 -2.50
C PHE A 34 16.23 -24.47 -1.14
N PRO A 35 16.46 -25.19 -0.03
CA PRO A 35 16.65 -24.56 1.26
C PRO A 35 17.93 -23.70 1.28
N ILE A 36 17.88 -22.60 2.03
CA ILE A 36 18.98 -21.69 2.30
C ILE A 36 19.29 -21.69 3.80
N LEU A 37 18.26 -21.60 4.64
CA LEU A 37 18.35 -21.68 6.10
C LEU A 37 17.42 -22.78 6.64
N PRO A 38 17.77 -23.43 7.77
CA PRO A 38 19.05 -23.30 8.48
C PRO A 38 20.21 -23.98 7.75
N ASP A 39 19.93 -24.99 6.92
CA ASP A 39 20.92 -25.76 6.18
C ASP A 39 20.83 -25.45 4.67
N GLU A 40 21.91 -24.89 4.13
CA GLU A 40 21.97 -24.49 2.73
C GLU A 40 22.05 -25.70 1.78
N SER A 41 21.23 -25.68 0.73
CA SER A 41 21.22 -26.71 -0.30
C SER A 41 22.53 -26.74 -1.08
N ARG A 42 23.15 -27.92 -1.19
CA ARG A 42 24.30 -28.15 -2.10
C ARG A 42 23.99 -27.91 -3.59
N TYR A 43 22.72 -27.72 -3.95
CA TYR A 43 22.26 -27.48 -5.31
C TYR A 43 21.77 -26.04 -5.53
N LEU A 44 22.05 -25.12 -4.61
CA LEU A 44 21.58 -23.74 -4.73
C LEU A 44 22.10 -23.05 -6.01
N ASP A 45 23.30 -23.40 -6.49
CA ASP A 45 23.81 -22.95 -7.79
C ASP A 45 22.90 -23.31 -8.97
N LEU A 46 22.26 -24.49 -8.93
CA LEU A 46 21.30 -24.92 -9.95
C LEU A 46 20.04 -24.05 -9.91
N CYS A 47 19.56 -23.67 -8.72
CA CYS A 47 18.45 -22.73 -8.58
C CYS A 47 18.76 -21.42 -9.30
N TRP A 48 19.94 -20.86 -9.06
CA TRP A 48 20.38 -19.62 -9.70
C TRP A 48 20.58 -19.76 -11.21
N GLU A 49 21.10 -20.90 -11.68
CA GLU A 49 21.20 -21.20 -13.11
C GLU A 49 19.80 -21.23 -13.74
N LEU A 50 18.82 -21.89 -13.11
CA LEU A 50 17.44 -21.95 -13.56
C LEU A 50 16.81 -20.55 -13.66
N LEU A 51 17.01 -19.72 -12.65
CA LEU A 51 16.52 -18.33 -12.63
C LEU A 51 17.17 -17.46 -13.71
N SER A 52 18.45 -17.71 -14.05
CA SER A 52 19.18 -16.94 -15.07
C SER A 52 18.72 -17.22 -16.51
N ARG A 53 18.07 -18.36 -16.75
CA ARG A 53 17.64 -18.81 -18.08
C ARG A 53 16.56 -17.90 -18.69
N PRO A 54 16.36 -17.93 -20.02
CA PRO A 54 15.43 -17.03 -20.71
C PRO A 54 13.95 -17.38 -20.55
N SER A 55 13.56 -18.16 -19.54
CA SER A 55 12.17 -18.46 -19.21
C SER A 55 11.42 -17.23 -18.72
N VAL A 56 10.10 -17.25 -18.86
CA VAL A 56 9.19 -16.38 -18.08
C VAL A 56 9.19 -16.86 -16.63
N LYS A 57 9.22 -15.92 -15.69
CA LYS A 57 9.17 -16.16 -14.25
C LYS A 57 7.82 -15.68 -13.75
N ALA A 58 6.95 -16.61 -13.41
CA ALA A 58 5.65 -16.34 -12.82
C ALA A 58 5.75 -16.34 -11.30
N PHE A 59 5.16 -15.33 -10.67
CA PHE A 59 5.08 -15.19 -9.22
C PHE A 59 3.64 -14.93 -8.81
N CYS A 60 3.36 -15.07 -7.52
CA CYS A 60 2.20 -14.47 -6.88
C CYS A 60 2.70 -13.38 -5.92
N ASN A 61 2.45 -12.10 -6.21
CA ASN A 61 2.99 -10.97 -5.46
C ASN A 61 4.53 -10.87 -5.56
N ALA A 62 5.00 -10.76 -6.80
CA ALA A 62 6.41 -10.89 -7.20
C ALA A 62 7.38 -10.00 -6.43
N LEU A 63 6.97 -8.78 -6.05
CA LEU A 63 7.86 -7.85 -5.35
C LEU A 63 8.38 -8.44 -4.04
N TYR A 64 7.55 -9.16 -3.29
CA TYR A 64 7.95 -9.77 -2.03
C TYR A 64 9.09 -10.78 -2.24
N ASP A 65 8.91 -11.73 -3.16
CA ASP A 65 9.91 -12.75 -3.46
C ASP A 65 11.19 -12.16 -4.03
N LEU A 66 11.05 -11.19 -4.93
CA LEU A 66 12.18 -10.52 -5.54
C LEU A 66 13.03 -9.76 -4.51
N TYR A 67 12.41 -9.14 -3.50
CA TYR A 67 13.13 -8.52 -2.40
C TYR A 67 13.89 -9.57 -1.58
N ALA A 68 13.20 -10.62 -1.10
CA ALA A 68 13.81 -11.70 -0.33
C ALA A 68 15.02 -12.34 -1.05
N MET A 69 14.88 -12.64 -2.34
CA MET A 69 15.96 -13.23 -3.16
C MET A 69 17.13 -12.30 -3.41
N THR A 70 16.86 -11.01 -3.67
CA THR A 70 17.92 -10.05 -4.02
C THR A 70 18.67 -9.54 -2.80
N GLU A 71 18.03 -9.45 -1.65
CA GLU A 71 18.65 -9.14 -0.36
C GLU A 71 19.58 -10.26 0.09
N TYR A 72 19.15 -11.52 0.02
CA TYR A 72 20.03 -12.66 0.30
C TYR A 72 21.33 -12.60 -0.54
N ARG A 73 21.24 -12.21 -1.81
CA ARG A 73 22.41 -12.07 -2.69
C ARG A 73 23.26 -10.81 -2.45
N ALA A 74 22.76 -9.83 -1.72
CA ALA A 74 23.51 -8.61 -1.43
C ALA A 74 24.66 -8.85 -0.44
N ASP A 75 24.54 -9.88 0.39
CA ASP A 75 25.43 -10.07 1.54
C ASP A 75 26.75 -10.80 1.24
N GLY A 76 26.90 -11.48 0.10
CA GLY A 76 28.19 -11.99 -0.40
C GLY A 76 28.93 -13.06 0.44
N GLU A 77 28.80 -13.06 1.76
CA GLU A 77 29.36 -14.00 2.74
C GLU A 77 28.44 -14.01 3.97
N GLN A 78 27.51 -14.98 4.02
CA GLN A 78 26.63 -15.39 5.12
C GLN A 78 26.60 -14.53 6.41
N GLY A 79 25.43 -13.95 6.74
CA GLY A 79 24.96 -13.89 8.13
C GLY A 79 24.35 -12.56 8.61
N GLY A 80 23.01 -12.53 8.67
CA GLY A 80 22.23 -11.67 9.57
C GLY A 80 21.67 -10.43 8.88
N GLY A 81 20.34 -10.33 8.81
CA GLY A 81 19.59 -9.27 8.12
C GLY A 81 20.25 -7.89 8.20
N ALA A 82 20.91 -7.50 7.11
CA ALA A 82 21.86 -6.39 7.06
C ALA A 82 21.33 -5.24 6.19
N TRP A 83 20.23 -4.61 6.62
CA TRP A 83 19.85 -3.30 6.07
C TRP A 83 20.67 -2.12 6.63
N LEU A 84 21.61 -2.39 7.55
CA LEU A 84 22.38 -1.35 8.24
C LEU A 84 23.78 -1.12 7.65
N ASP A 85 24.46 -2.14 7.10
CA ASP A 85 25.87 -2.02 6.71
C ASP A 85 26.24 -2.49 5.28
N ALA A 86 25.31 -3.05 4.50
CA ALA A 86 25.60 -3.44 3.13
C ALA A 86 25.62 -2.21 2.19
N ILE A 87 26.71 -2.04 1.43
CA ILE A 87 26.74 -1.15 0.27
C ILE A 87 25.87 -1.81 -0.81
N VAL A 88 24.55 -1.57 -0.76
CA VAL A 88 23.48 -2.11 -1.64
C VAL A 88 23.68 -1.76 -3.14
N GLN A 89 24.74 -1.02 -3.49
CA GLN A 89 24.94 -0.44 -4.83
C GLN A 89 25.39 -1.45 -5.90
N GLU A 90 25.90 -2.64 -5.56
CA GLU A 90 26.61 -3.47 -6.56
C GLU A 90 25.93 -4.78 -7.00
N ALA A 91 24.94 -5.32 -6.27
CA ALA A 91 24.25 -6.54 -6.74
C ALA A 91 23.38 -6.21 -7.97
N ARG A 92 23.83 -6.50 -9.19
CA ARG A 92 23.03 -6.27 -10.41
C ARG A 92 21.67 -6.97 -10.28
N LEU A 93 20.58 -6.25 -10.49
CA LEU A 93 19.26 -6.89 -10.66
C LEU A 93 19.37 -7.98 -11.72
N PRO A 94 18.65 -9.12 -11.59
CA PRO A 94 18.74 -10.19 -12.57
C PRO A 94 18.48 -9.65 -13.98
N SER A 95 19.32 -10.03 -14.95
CA SER A 95 19.26 -9.48 -16.30
C SER A 95 17.96 -9.80 -17.06
N TRP A 96 17.11 -10.70 -16.55
CA TRP A 96 15.79 -10.95 -17.11
C TRP A 96 14.71 -10.01 -16.55
N LEU A 97 14.96 -9.38 -15.41
CA LEU A 97 14.04 -8.48 -14.73
C LEU A 97 13.96 -7.16 -15.52
N GLY A 98 12.86 -6.98 -16.26
CA GLY A 98 12.65 -5.84 -17.17
C GLY A 98 12.68 -6.19 -18.66
N HIS A 99 12.94 -7.45 -19.04
CA HIS A 99 12.93 -7.90 -20.45
C HIS A 99 11.61 -8.60 -20.85
N GLY A 100 10.48 -8.25 -20.22
CA GLY A 100 9.18 -8.86 -20.51
C GLY A 100 9.07 -10.34 -20.11
N ARG A 101 9.91 -10.78 -19.17
CA ARG A 101 9.96 -12.17 -18.68
C ARG A 101 9.51 -12.32 -17.23
N LEU A 102 8.88 -11.29 -16.67
CA LEU A 102 8.28 -11.31 -15.34
C LEU A 102 6.78 -11.42 -15.51
N ALA A 103 6.13 -12.31 -14.78
CA ALA A 103 4.68 -12.39 -14.68
C ALA A 103 4.23 -12.45 -13.23
N ASP A 104 3.06 -11.87 -12.93
CA ASP A 104 2.50 -11.86 -11.59
C ASP A 104 1.00 -12.11 -11.62
N ILE A 105 0.57 -13.27 -11.10
CA ILE A 105 -0.84 -13.67 -11.12
C ILE A 105 -1.69 -12.83 -10.18
N SER A 106 -1.11 -12.21 -9.15
CA SER A 106 -1.84 -11.29 -8.27
C SER A 106 -2.22 -10.01 -9.01
N THR A 107 -1.34 -9.52 -9.88
CA THR A 107 -1.62 -8.36 -10.74
C THR A 107 -2.62 -8.73 -11.84
N MET A 108 -2.47 -9.91 -12.47
CA MET A 108 -3.44 -10.42 -13.45
C MET A 108 -4.85 -10.53 -12.85
N SER A 109 -4.96 -11.06 -11.63
CA SER A 109 -6.22 -11.18 -10.88
C SER A 109 -6.82 -9.81 -10.54
N HIS A 110 -5.99 -8.89 -10.05
CA HIS A 110 -6.42 -7.54 -9.70
C HIS A 110 -7.01 -6.78 -10.88
N ILE A 111 -6.32 -6.76 -12.02
CA ILE A 111 -6.75 -6.02 -13.22
C ILE A 111 -8.08 -6.54 -13.76
N GLN A 112 -8.35 -7.83 -13.59
CA GLN A 112 -9.61 -8.46 -13.98
C GLN A 112 -10.70 -8.32 -12.90
N ALA A 113 -10.39 -7.71 -11.75
CA ALA A 113 -11.29 -7.59 -10.61
C ALA A 113 -11.85 -8.95 -10.12
N LEU A 114 -11.03 -10.00 -10.12
CA LEU A 114 -11.47 -11.33 -9.69
C LEU A 114 -11.87 -11.34 -8.21
N SER A 115 -12.81 -12.21 -7.87
CA SER A 115 -13.33 -12.39 -6.50
C SER A 115 -12.25 -12.87 -5.53
N SER A 116 -11.38 -13.77 -6.01
CA SER A 116 -10.34 -14.43 -5.23
C SER A 116 -9.02 -13.65 -5.28
N ARG A 117 -8.56 -13.19 -4.11
CA ARG A 117 -7.39 -12.30 -3.98
C ARG A 117 -6.15 -12.92 -3.37
N THR A 118 -6.27 -14.10 -2.76
CA THR A 118 -5.13 -14.85 -2.20
C THR A 118 -4.72 -15.97 -3.16
N LEU A 119 -3.46 -16.44 -3.06
CA LEU A 119 -3.01 -17.57 -3.87
C LEU A 119 -3.85 -18.82 -3.61
N ALA A 120 -4.14 -19.12 -2.34
CA ALA A 120 -4.94 -20.28 -1.94
C ALA A 120 -6.37 -20.21 -2.51
N ASP A 121 -7.01 -19.05 -2.45
CA ASP A 121 -8.34 -18.86 -3.04
C ASP A 121 -8.31 -18.98 -4.56
N MET A 122 -7.37 -18.31 -5.24
CA MET A 122 -7.25 -18.39 -6.70
C MET A 122 -6.96 -19.81 -7.18
N SER A 123 -6.05 -20.52 -6.50
CA SER A 123 -5.68 -21.89 -6.83
C SER A 123 -6.86 -22.85 -6.63
N ARG A 124 -7.58 -22.71 -5.52
CA ARG A 124 -8.78 -23.50 -5.24
C ARG A 124 -9.89 -23.22 -6.27
N ALA A 125 -10.18 -21.95 -6.54
CA ALA A 125 -11.28 -21.53 -7.39
C ALA A 125 -11.03 -21.83 -8.87
N TYR A 126 -9.84 -21.46 -9.39
CA TYR A 126 -9.58 -21.45 -10.83
C TYR A 126 -8.76 -22.65 -11.30
N ALA A 127 -7.91 -23.23 -10.45
CA ALA A 127 -7.08 -24.39 -10.78
C ALA A 127 -7.56 -25.71 -10.16
N GLY A 128 -8.58 -25.69 -9.30
CA GLY A 128 -9.06 -26.87 -8.58
C GLY A 128 -7.97 -27.52 -7.72
N PHE A 129 -7.01 -26.72 -7.26
CA PHE A 129 -5.85 -27.20 -6.50
C PHE A 129 -5.81 -26.51 -5.14
N LYS A 130 -6.15 -27.25 -4.10
CA LYS A 130 -6.11 -26.77 -2.72
C LYS A 130 -4.67 -26.82 -2.22
N ILE A 131 -4.24 -25.72 -1.62
CA ILE A 131 -2.94 -25.57 -0.94
C ILE A 131 -3.21 -25.08 0.49
N ASP A 132 -2.26 -25.33 1.38
CA ASP A 132 -2.33 -24.86 2.75
C ASP A 132 -1.94 -23.37 2.83
N THR A 133 -2.54 -22.62 3.76
CA THR A 133 -2.11 -21.25 4.09
C THR A 133 -1.01 -21.27 5.15
N ILE A 134 -0.40 -20.12 5.44
CA ILE A 134 0.57 -20.02 6.55
C ILE A 134 -0.13 -20.33 7.88
N GLU A 135 -1.36 -19.87 8.07
CA GLU A 135 -2.16 -20.12 9.26
C GLU A 135 -2.52 -21.60 9.45
N ASP A 136 -2.55 -22.39 8.37
CA ASP A 136 -2.84 -23.83 8.43
C ASP A 136 -1.63 -24.64 8.95
N ILE A 137 -0.40 -24.18 8.68
CA ILE A 137 0.83 -24.92 9.00
C ILE A 137 1.62 -24.32 10.17
N LEU A 138 1.49 -23.02 10.45
CA LEU A 138 2.31 -22.31 11.41
C LEU A 138 1.56 -22.09 12.74
N PRO A 139 2.00 -22.72 13.84
CA PRO A 139 1.39 -22.49 15.16
C PRO A 139 1.54 -21.05 15.65
N GLU A 140 0.65 -20.62 16.55
CA GLU A 140 0.74 -19.30 17.15
C GLU A 140 2.10 -19.05 17.81
N ARG A 141 2.68 -17.87 17.53
CA ARG A 141 3.97 -17.41 18.08
C ARG A 141 5.20 -18.20 17.62
N GLN A 142 5.08 -18.99 16.57
CA GLN A 142 6.21 -19.60 15.87
C GLN A 142 6.54 -18.84 14.58
N ASN A 143 7.69 -19.16 13.99
CA ASN A 143 8.15 -18.67 12.71
C ASN A 143 8.54 -19.84 11.80
N MET A 144 8.81 -19.59 10.52
CA MET A 144 9.01 -20.67 9.54
C MET A 144 10.26 -21.53 9.82
N LEU A 145 11.23 -21.05 10.61
CA LEU A 145 12.39 -21.85 11.04
C LEU A 145 12.05 -22.84 12.18
N ASP A 146 10.91 -22.66 12.86
CA ASP A 146 10.46 -23.59 13.91
C ASP A 146 9.80 -24.85 13.31
N LEU A 147 9.51 -24.83 12.00
CA LEU A 147 8.92 -25.96 11.26
C LEU A 147 10.01 -26.88 10.69
N GLU A 148 9.65 -28.14 10.47
CA GLU A 148 10.52 -29.08 9.76
C GLU A 148 10.77 -28.61 8.32
N THR A 149 12.01 -28.68 7.84
CA THR A 149 12.35 -28.22 6.47
C THR A 149 11.51 -28.90 5.39
N ALA A 150 11.10 -30.15 5.60
CA ALA A 150 10.24 -30.88 4.67
C ALA A 150 8.80 -30.31 4.60
N GLU A 151 8.31 -29.71 5.67
CA GLU A 151 6.99 -29.06 5.73
C GLU A 151 7.02 -27.72 5.00
N VAL A 152 8.03 -26.89 5.29
CA VAL A 152 8.30 -25.63 4.57
C VAL A 152 8.49 -25.90 3.07
N ALA A 153 9.28 -26.93 2.72
CA ALA A 153 9.52 -27.32 1.34
C ALA A 153 8.23 -27.73 0.62
N ARG A 154 7.36 -28.52 1.26
CA ARG A 154 6.09 -28.95 0.68
C ARG A 154 5.20 -27.76 0.38
N LYS A 155 5.02 -26.88 1.36
CA LYS A 155 4.24 -25.65 1.24
C LYS A 155 4.74 -24.78 0.08
N CYS A 156 6.03 -24.47 0.04
CA CYS A 156 6.61 -23.64 -1.02
C CYS A 156 6.48 -24.29 -2.41
N MET A 157 6.66 -25.61 -2.52
CA MET A 157 6.44 -26.33 -3.78
C MET A 157 4.98 -26.29 -4.22
N ASP A 158 4.03 -26.44 -3.30
CA ASP A 158 2.61 -26.35 -3.59
C ASP A 158 2.22 -24.93 -4.04
N ASP A 159 2.77 -23.88 -3.42
CA ASP A 159 2.58 -22.49 -3.84
C ASP A 159 3.14 -22.22 -5.24
N CYS A 160 4.32 -22.78 -5.56
CA CYS A 160 4.87 -22.73 -6.91
C CYS A 160 3.93 -23.41 -7.91
N LEU A 161 3.44 -24.62 -7.61
CA LEU A 161 2.55 -25.37 -8.49
C LEU A 161 1.21 -24.64 -8.69
N ALA A 162 0.64 -24.10 -7.62
CA ALA A 162 -0.55 -23.26 -7.63
C ALA A 162 -0.35 -22.04 -8.55
N THR A 163 0.74 -21.31 -8.35
CA THR A 163 1.09 -20.14 -9.16
C THR A 163 1.20 -20.50 -10.64
N TYR A 164 1.89 -21.60 -10.97
CA TYR A 164 2.01 -22.07 -12.36
C TYR A 164 0.64 -22.38 -12.96
N ARG A 165 -0.19 -23.16 -12.24
CA ARG A 165 -1.51 -23.60 -12.73
C ARG A 165 -2.45 -22.42 -12.95
N VAL A 166 -2.47 -21.47 -12.04
CA VAL A 166 -3.29 -20.25 -12.17
C VAL A 166 -2.79 -19.40 -13.35
N TYR A 167 -1.47 -19.23 -13.50
CA TYR A 167 -0.89 -18.52 -14.65
C TYR A 167 -1.26 -19.16 -16.00
N ASP A 168 -1.16 -20.48 -16.10
CA ASP A 168 -1.56 -21.23 -17.30
C ASP A 168 -3.06 -21.09 -17.58
N LYS A 169 -3.88 -21.22 -16.53
CA LYS A 169 -5.34 -21.09 -16.61
C LYS A 169 -5.79 -19.73 -17.12
N MET A 170 -5.13 -18.65 -16.67
CA MET A 170 -5.38 -17.28 -17.12
C MET A 170 -4.79 -16.96 -18.50
N GLY A 171 -4.29 -17.97 -19.24
CA GLY A 171 -3.73 -17.77 -20.56
C GLY A 171 -2.42 -16.98 -20.54
N GLY A 172 -1.55 -17.20 -19.55
CA GLY A 172 -0.36 -16.41 -19.26
C GLY A 172 0.44 -15.85 -20.45
N PRO A 173 0.82 -16.63 -21.48
CA PRO A 173 1.50 -16.11 -22.67
C PRO A 173 0.69 -15.07 -23.46
N ALA A 174 -0.64 -15.17 -23.47
CA ALA A 174 -1.53 -14.26 -24.16
C ALA A 174 -1.58 -12.88 -23.51
N TRP A 175 -1.17 -12.69 -22.25
CA TRP A 175 -1.10 -11.36 -21.63
C TRP A 175 -0.09 -10.41 -22.28
N TRP A 176 0.84 -10.97 -23.05
CA TRP A 176 1.84 -10.22 -23.80
C TRP A 176 1.48 -10.05 -25.29
N SER A 177 0.33 -10.54 -25.72
CA SER A 177 -0.18 -10.38 -27.09
C SER A 177 -1.10 -9.17 -27.24
N ALA A 178 -1.23 -8.67 -28.48
CA ALA A 178 -2.05 -7.51 -28.82
C ALA A 178 -3.55 -7.81 -29.02
N ASP A 179 -3.95 -9.08 -29.02
CA ASP A 179 -5.34 -9.48 -29.24
C ASP A 179 -6.00 -9.84 -27.92
N PHE A 180 -7.22 -9.37 -27.63
CA PHE A 180 -7.95 -9.82 -26.46
C PHE A 180 -8.03 -11.35 -26.40
N HIS A 181 -8.15 -11.92 -25.20
CA HIS A 181 -8.37 -13.35 -25.07
C HIS A 181 -9.36 -13.65 -23.96
N THR A 182 -9.96 -14.82 -24.03
CA THR A 182 -10.92 -15.30 -23.02
C THR A 182 -10.38 -16.58 -22.44
N TRP A 183 -10.45 -16.71 -21.12
CA TRP A 183 -10.16 -17.95 -20.41
C TRP A 183 -11.36 -18.35 -19.56
N SER A 184 -11.51 -19.66 -19.32
CA SER A 184 -12.61 -20.20 -18.54
C SER A 184 -12.13 -21.26 -17.56
N TYR A 185 -12.90 -21.45 -16.50
CA TYR A 185 -12.68 -22.46 -15.48
C TYR A 185 -13.95 -23.22 -15.17
N GLU A 186 -13.78 -24.43 -14.64
CA GLU A 186 -14.90 -25.22 -14.14
C GLU A 186 -15.05 -24.89 -12.65
N PRO A 187 -16.23 -24.47 -12.18
CA PRO A 187 -16.46 -24.23 -10.76
C PRO A 187 -16.15 -25.45 -9.91
N ASN A 188 -15.47 -25.24 -8.80
CA ASN A 188 -15.31 -26.27 -7.78
C ASN A 188 -16.59 -26.39 -6.95
N TRP A 189 -17.53 -27.22 -7.42
CA TRP A 189 -18.81 -27.48 -6.73
C TRP A 189 -18.66 -28.21 -5.38
N TYR A 190 -17.51 -28.82 -5.11
CA TYR A 190 -17.31 -29.67 -3.93
C TYR A 190 -16.94 -28.85 -2.68
N ASP A 191 -16.07 -27.84 -2.84
CA ASP A 191 -15.55 -27.03 -1.72
C ASP A 191 -16.19 -25.64 -1.60
N GLY A 192 -17.32 -25.44 -2.29
CA GLY A 192 -18.06 -24.17 -2.35
C GLY A 192 -17.59 -23.29 -3.51
N CYS A 193 -18.53 -22.97 -4.39
CA CYS A 193 -18.41 -21.96 -5.43
C CYS A 193 -19.58 -20.99 -5.31
N ASP A 194 -19.38 -19.72 -5.67
CA ASP A 194 -20.50 -18.82 -5.88
C ASP A 194 -21.16 -19.19 -7.23
N PRO A 195 -22.41 -19.69 -7.24
CA PRO A 195 -23.09 -20.06 -8.47
C PRO A 195 -23.37 -18.86 -9.40
N LEU A 196 -23.22 -17.63 -8.89
CA LEU A 196 -23.39 -16.39 -9.66
C LEU A 196 -22.06 -15.87 -10.23
N GLU A 197 -20.92 -16.40 -9.81
CA GLU A 197 -19.61 -15.95 -10.33
C GLU A 197 -19.44 -16.36 -11.80
N PRO A 198 -18.98 -15.44 -12.67
CA PRO A 198 -18.68 -15.77 -14.05
C PRO A 198 -17.62 -16.87 -14.15
N THR A 199 -17.88 -17.90 -14.96
CA THR A 199 -16.93 -19.00 -15.20
C THR A 199 -15.99 -18.75 -16.37
N SER A 200 -16.10 -17.58 -16.99
CA SER A 200 -15.33 -17.15 -18.15
C SER A 200 -15.03 -15.68 -18.03
N TYR A 201 -13.77 -15.32 -18.22
CA TYR A 201 -13.27 -13.95 -18.13
C TYR A 201 -12.60 -13.56 -19.44
N THR A 202 -12.92 -12.35 -19.92
CA THR A 202 -12.29 -11.78 -21.12
C THR A 202 -11.28 -10.73 -20.72
N VAL A 203 -10.02 -10.96 -21.07
CA VAL A 203 -8.93 -10.02 -20.88
C VAL A 203 -8.87 -9.10 -22.10
N THR A 204 -9.29 -7.86 -21.91
CA THR A 204 -9.31 -6.84 -22.96
C THR A 204 -7.89 -6.34 -23.27
N GLN A 205 -7.73 -5.59 -24.37
CA GLN A 205 -6.44 -4.98 -24.68
C GLN A 205 -6.02 -3.95 -23.61
N ALA A 206 -6.96 -3.14 -23.11
CA ALA A 206 -6.69 -2.15 -22.07
C ALA A 206 -6.16 -2.79 -20.78
N MET A 207 -6.74 -3.93 -20.36
CA MET A 207 -6.25 -4.70 -19.21
C MET A 207 -4.81 -5.16 -19.39
N LYS A 208 -4.44 -5.60 -20.60
CA LYS A 208 -3.05 -6.00 -20.90
C LYS A 208 -2.11 -4.81 -20.91
N ASP A 209 -2.54 -3.66 -21.42
CA ASP A 209 -1.74 -2.44 -21.42
C ASP A 209 -1.42 -2.02 -19.97
N CYS A 210 -2.41 -2.05 -19.08
CA CYS A 210 -2.22 -1.84 -17.64
C CYS A 210 -1.23 -2.85 -17.05
N TYR A 211 -1.43 -4.14 -17.32
CA TYR A 211 -0.54 -5.20 -16.81
C TYR A 211 0.91 -5.02 -17.26
N GLN A 212 1.13 -4.62 -18.52
CA GLN A 212 2.47 -4.37 -19.04
C GLN A 212 3.13 -3.15 -18.38
N VAL A 213 2.36 -2.13 -18.03
CA VAL A 213 2.86 -1.00 -17.24
C VAL A 213 3.28 -1.48 -15.86
N ASP A 214 2.41 -2.22 -15.15
CA ASP A 214 2.68 -2.74 -13.81
C ASP A 214 3.92 -3.65 -13.78
N MET A 215 4.06 -4.55 -14.75
CA MET A 215 5.23 -5.43 -14.84
C MET A 215 6.53 -4.66 -15.14
N LYS A 216 6.46 -3.51 -15.83
CA LYS A 216 7.61 -2.62 -16.04
C LYS A 216 7.94 -1.80 -14.79
N LEU A 217 6.96 -1.54 -13.93
CA LEU A 217 7.17 -0.83 -12.66
C LEU A 217 7.95 -1.69 -11.65
N THR A 218 7.76 -3.01 -11.61
CA THR A 218 8.46 -3.89 -10.66
C THR A 218 9.99 -3.65 -10.59
N PRO A 219 10.77 -3.71 -11.68
CA PRO A 219 12.21 -3.42 -11.62
C PRO A 219 12.54 -1.97 -11.23
N LEU A 220 11.65 -1.00 -11.55
CA LEU A 220 11.84 0.40 -11.15
C LEU A 220 11.68 0.55 -9.63
N LEU A 221 10.63 -0.05 -9.07
CA LEU A 221 10.37 -0.06 -7.63
C LEU A 221 11.53 -0.70 -6.87
N MET A 222 12.04 -1.84 -7.34
CA MET A 222 13.23 -2.46 -6.74
C MET A 222 14.46 -1.55 -6.78
N ARG A 223 14.70 -0.84 -7.89
CA ARG A 223 15.79 0.14 -7.96
C ARG A 223 15.58 1.30 -6.99
N MET A 224 14.35 1.79 -6.84
CA MET A 224 14.02 2.85 -5.88
C MET A 224 14.26 2.39 -4.44
N SER A 225 13.77 1.19 -4.07
CA SER A 225 13.95 0.59 -2.75
C SER A 225 15.43 0.50 -2.38
N ARG A 226 16.24 0.01 -3.33
CA ARG A 226 17.70 -0.15 -3.16
C ARG A 226 18.48 1.15 -3.19
N ARG A 227 17.97 2.15 -3.91
CA ARG A 227 18.58 3.48 -3.92
C ARG A 227 18.43 4.14 -2.55
N GLY A 228 17.26 3.99 -1.92
CA GLY A 228 16.91 4.67 -0.68
C GLY A 228 16.97 6.20 -0.79
N ILE A 229 16.75 6.89 0.32
CA ILE A 229 16.78 8.36 0.42
C ILE A 229 17.81 8.75 1.48
N ALA A 230 18.78 9.62 1.16
CA ALA A 230 19.79 10.04 2.12
C ALA A 230 19.17 10.80 3.31
N LEU A 231 19.76 10.64 4.49
CA LEU A 231 19.35 11.32 5.71
C LEU A 231 20.37 12.38 6.14
N ARG A 232 19.88 13.43 6.78
CA ARG A 232 20.64 14.43 7.52
C ARG A 232 20.65 14.03 8.98
N ALA A 233 21.72 13.36 9.39
CA ALA A 233 21.81 12.74 10.70
C ALA A 233 21.62 13.75 11.85
N ASP A 234 22.21 14.93 11.72
CA ASP A 234 22.07 16.05 12.66
C ASP A 234 20.60 16.46 12.88
N LEU A 235 19.81 16.54 11.80
CA LEU A 235 18.40 16.90 11.88
C LEU A 235 17.55 15.76 12.44
N VAL A 236 17.85 14.50 12.07
CA VAL A 236 17.14 13.34 12.64
C VAL A 236 17.32 13.32 14.15
N GLU A 237 18.54 13.53 14.65
CA GLU A 237 18.84 13.58 16.08
C GLU A 237 18.14 14.75 16.79
N ASP A 238 18.19 15.97 16.23
CA ASP A 238 17.51 17.13 16.82
C ASP A 238 16.00 16.92 16.89
N TRP A 239 15.39 16.42 15.81
CA TRP A 239 13.96 16.13 15.78
C TRP A 239 13.60 15.03 16.78
N TYR A 240 14.43 13.99 16.92
CA TYR A 240 14.21 12.90 17.89
C TYR A 240 14.21 13.45 19.32
N ARG A 241 15.21 14.27 19.66
CA ARG A 241 15.34 14.89 20.99
C ARG A 241 14.16 15.81 21.30
N ARG A 242 13.86 16.79 20.43
CA ARG A 242 12.77 17.76 20.64
C ARG A 242 11.41 17.09 20.72
N THR A 243 11.16 16.10 19.88
CA THR A 243 9.90 15.34 19.88
C THR A 243 9.78 14.50 21.15
N SER A 244 10.87 13.91 21.63
CA SER A 244 10.89 13.13 22.88
C SER A 244 10.62 14.01 24.10
N GLU A 245 11.25 15.19 24.19
CA GLU A 245 11.02 16.18 25.25
C GLU A 245 9.56 16.67 25.23
N ALA A 246 9.06 17.10 24.07
CA ALA A 246 7.69 17.61 23.95
C ALA A 246 6.64 16.52 24.26
N ARG A 247 6.89 15.27 23.84
CA ARG A 247 6.02 14.13 24.16
C ARG A 247 5.92 13.91 25.66
N LEU A 248 7.05 13.91 26.38
CA LEU A 248 7.09 13.76 27.84
C LEU A 248 6.34 14.90 28.54
N GLN A 249 6.53 16.14 28.10
CA GLN A 249 5.79 17.27 28.66
C GLN A 249 4.27 17.12 28.51
N MET A 250 3.78 16.69 27.34
CA MET A 250 2.35 16.43 27.15
C MET A 250 1.86 15.24 27.99
N GLU A 251 2.73 14.24 28.20
CA GLU A 251 2.45 13.07 29.04
C GLU A 251 2.26 13.47 30.51
N ASP A 252 3.20 14.24 31.06
CA ASP A 252 3.18 14.72 32.43
C ASP A 252 1.91 15.54 32.73
N ILE A 253 1.53 16.46 31.84
CA ILE A 253 0.29 17.25 31.98
C ILE A 253 -0.94 16.35 32.10
N CYS A 254 -1.03 15.28 31.31
CA CYS A 254 -2.16 14.35 31.37
C CYS A 254 -2.11 13.46 32.62
N LEU A 255 -0.91 13.04 33.05
CA LEU A 255 -0.72 12.24 34.26
C LEU A 255 -1.09 13.03 35.52
N ASP A 256 -0.75 14.32 35.58
CA ASP A 256 -1.16 15.23 36.65
C ASP A 256 -2.69 15.38 36.76
N GLU A 257 -3.39 15.22 35.62
CA GLU A 257 -4.85 15.20 35.52
C GLU A 257 -5.45 13.79 35.72
N GLY A 258 -4.62 12.81 36.08
CA GLY A 258 -5.04 11.49 36.53
C GLY A 258 -5.29 10.46 35.43
N PHE A 259 -4.81 10.69 34.20
CA PHE A 259 -4.93 9.69 33.13
C PHE A 259 -3.71 9.59 32.22
N ASN A 260 -3.44 8.39 31.73
CA ASN A 260 -2.40 8.15 30.73
C ASN A 260 -2.91 8.52 29.32
N PRO A 261 -2.27 9.48 28.62
CA PRO A 261 -2.72 9.89 27.28
C PRO A 261 -2.50 8.83 26.19
N ALA A 262 -1.68 7.81 26.46
CA ALA A 262 -1.51 6.64 25.61
C ALA A 262 -2.67 5.64 25.73
N SER A 263 -3.52 5.72 26.77
CA SER A 263 -4.65 4.82 26.97
C SER A 263 -5.96 5.46 26.48
N PRO A 264 -6.54 5.02 25.34
CA PRO A 264 -7.78 5.59 24.81
C PRO A 264 -8.94 5.52 25.81
N GLN A 265 -8.99 4.47 26.62
CA GLN A 265 -9.99 4.28 27.66
C GLN A 265 -9.85 5.32 28.78
N GLN A 266 -8.63 5.52 29.30
CA GLN A 266 -8.40 6.51 30.37
C GLN A 266 -8.60 7.94 29.86
N VAL A 267 -8.16 8.25 28.64
CA VAL A 267 -8.45 9.56 28.00
C VAL A 267 -9.95 9.79 27.92
N GLY A 268 -10.72 8.79 27.48
CA GLY A 268 -12.17 8.91 27.34
C GLY A 268 -12.84 9.20 28.68
N ILE A 269 -12.48 8.44 29.72
CA ILE A 269 -13.01 8.63 31.08
C ILE A 269 -12.58 9.99 31.63
N GLY A 270 -11.30 10.35 31.55
CA GLY A 270 -10.77 11.60 32.07
C GLY A 270 -11.42 12.84 31.46
N LEU A 271 -11.58 12.87 30.14
CA LEU A 271 -12.28 13.96 29.46
C LEU A 271 -13.78 13.99 29.79
N ALA A 272 -14.43 12.82 29.90
CA ALA A 272 -15.85 12.75 30.28
C ALA A 272 -16.09 13.23 31.72
N SER A 273 -15.20 12.89 32.65
CA SER A 273 -15.23 13.39 34.04
C SER A 273 -15.09 14.91 34.13
N ARG A 274 -14.50 15.55 33.12
CA ARG A 274 -14.40 17.01 32.97
C ARG A 274 -15.62 17.65 32.30
N GLY A 275 -16.65 16.87 31.99
CA GLY A 275 -17.90 17.34 31.39
C GLY A 275 -17.95 17.29 29.87
N ASN A 276 -16.94 16.72 29.20
CA ASN A 276 -16.98 16.54 27.74
C ASN A 276 -17.91 15.38 27.36
N ILE A 277 -18.71 15.59 26.30
CA ILE A 277 -19.58 14.55 25.77
C ILE A 277 -18.86 13.83 24.63
N LEU A 278 -18.53 12.56 24.85
CA LEU A 278 -17.87 11.70 23.87
C LEU A 278 -18.80 10.58 23.44
N PRO A 279 -18.88 10.26 22.13
CA PRO A 279 -19.64 9.11 21.66
C PRO A 279 -18.90 7.80 22.01
N PHE A 280 -19.63 6.69 22.04
CA PHE A 280 -19.00 5.37 22.14
C PHE A 280 -18.35 4.95 20.82
N THR A 281 -17.30 4.15 20.93
CA THR A 281 -16.75 3.38 19.79
C THR A 281 -17.79 2.44 19.20
N LYS A 282 -17.59 1.98 17.95
CA LYS A 282 -18.51 1.02 17.29
C LYS A 282 -18.73 -0.26 18.11
N SER A 283 -17.68 -0.75 18.77
CA SER A 283 -17.75 -1.92 19.67
C SER A 283 -18.45 -1.63 20.99
N LYS A 284 -18.75 -0.35 21.29
CA LYS A 284 -19.36 0.16 22.52
C LYS A 284 -18.59 -0.17 23.81
N ARG A 285 -17.33 -0.62 23.71
CA ARG A 285 -16.51 -0.99 24.87
C ARG A 285 -15.84 0.20 25.56
N GLN A 286 -15.62 1.29 24.82
CA GLN A 286 -14.99 2.50 25.33
C GLN A 286 -15.50 3.75 24.60
N LEU A 287 -15.28 4.91 25.20
CA LEU A 287 -15.51 6.21 24.58
C LEU A 287 -14.54 6.42 23.42
N ALA A 288 -15.03 7.00 22.34
CA ALA A 288 -14.26 7.25 21.13
C ALA A 288 -13.44 8.53 21.30
N THR A 289 -12.12 8.39 21.26
CA THR A 289 -11.16 9.49 21.44
C THR A 289 -10.34 9.72 20.18
N GLY A 290 -10.89 9.41 19.00
CA GLY A 290 -10.19 9.65 17.72
C GLY A 290 -9.98 11.14 17.43
N GLU A 291 -9.05 11.45 16.53
CA GLU A 291 -8.71 12.84 16.17
C GLU A 291 -9.93 13.66 15.75
N SER A 292 -10.83 13.05 14.94
CA SER A 292 -12.05 13.70 14.48
C SER A 292 -12.99 14.12 15.60
N ILE A 293 -12.93 13.49 16.77
CA ILE A 293 -13.74 13.78 17.95
C ILE A 293 -13.01 14.77 18.84
N LEU A 294 -11.76 14.49 19.21
CA LEU A 294 -10.99 15.33 20.12
C LEU A 294 -10.76 16.74 19.56
N SER A 295 -10.61 16.88 18.24
CA SER A 295 -10.46 18.19 17.58
C SER A 295 -11.71 19.09 17.65
N GLN A 296 -12.86 18.54 18.01
CA GLN A 296 -14.11 19.29 18.18
C GLN A 296 -14.31 19.76 19.63
N LEU A 297 -13.54 19.23 20.57
CA LEU A 297 -13.63 19.61 21.97
C LEU A 297 -12.89 20.93 22.20
N THR A 298 -13.46 21.76 23.09
CA THR A 298 -12.83 23.01 23.54
C THR A 298 -11.92 22.79 24.76
N ASP A 299 -11.91 21.60 25.35
CA ASP A 299 -11.06 21.26 26.50
C ASP A 299 -9.56 21.29 26.11
N PRO A 300 -8.73 22.08 26.79
CA PRO A 300 -7.28 22.11 26.55
C PRO A 300 -6.60 20.74 26.68
N LEU A 301 -7.14 19.83 27.50
CA LEU A 301 -6.59 18.47 27.61
C LEU A 301 -6.85 17.63 26.35
N ALA A 302 -7.91 17.89 25.60
CA ALA A 302 -8.11 17.23 24.31
C ALA A 302 -7.00 17.62 23.32
N VAL A 303 -6.61 18.91 23.30
CA VAL A 303 -5.49 19.40 22.49
C VAL A 303 -4.17 18.79 22.95
N THR A 304 -3.94 18.71 24.26
CA THR A 304 -2.73 18.10 24.85
C THR A 304 -2.60 16.63 24.47
N VAL A 305 -3.69 15.86 24.54
CA VAL A 305 -3.71 14.45 24.09
C VAL A 305 -3.42 14.33 22.60
N LEU A 306 -3.98 15.20 21.77
CA LEU A 306 -3.68 15.22 20.33
C LEU A 306 -2.20 15.49 20.07
N LYS A 307 -1.59 16.45 20.79
CA LYS A 307 -0.16 16.74 20.71
C LYS A 307 0.70 15.58 21.18
N PHE A 308 0.36 14.94 22.30
CA PHE A 308 1.03 13.73 22.77
C PHE A 308 1.05 12.64 21.69
N ARG A 309 -0.08 12.37 21.05
CA ARG A 309 -0.20 11.35 19.99
C ARG A 309 0.55 11.73 18.72
N GLU A 310 0.50 13.00 18.35
CA GLU A 310 1.27 13.57 17.23
C GLU A 310 2.77 13.36 17.45
N TYR A 311 3.31 13.74 18.62
CA TYR A 311 4.72 13.55 18.93
C TYR A 311 5.11 12.09 19.10
N SER A 312 4.24 11.27 19.69
CA SER A 312 4.46 9.82 19.79
C SER A 312 4.57 9.16 18.41
N THR A 313 3.69 9.55 17.48
CA THR A 313 3.74 9.08 16.09
C THR A 313 5.02 9.53 15.42
N LEU A 314 5.39 10.80 15.57
CA LEU A 314 6.64 11.32 15.00
C LEU A 314 7.88 10.58 15.50
N LYS A 315 7.95 10.38 16.81
CA LYS A 315 9.06 9.66 17.44
C LYS A 315 9.09 8.20 16.98
N ASN A 316 8.02 7.45 17.22
CA ASN A 316 8.06 5.99 17.11
C ASN A 316 8.02 5.52 15.64
N ASN A 317 7.28 6.20 14.76
CA ASN A 317 7.06 5.71 13.39
C ASN A 317 8.06 6.27 12.39
N PHE A 318 8.68 7.42 12.67
CA PHE A 318 9.58 8.07 11.72
C PHE A 318 11.00 8.18 12.28
N LEU A 319 11.18 8.77 13.47
CA LEU A 319 12.53 9.12 13.93
C LEU A 319 13.27 7.91 14.54
N GLU A 320 12.63 7.18 15.45
CA GLU A 320 13.23 6.03 16.14
C GLU A 320 13.73 4.92 15.19
N PRO A 321 13.00 4.53 14.14
CA PRO A 321 13.50 3.52 13.21
C PRO A 321 14.73 3.97 12.40
N TRP A 322 14.89 5.28 12.15
CA TRP A 322 16.02 5.82 11.40
C TRP A 322 17.22 6.17 12.25
N MET A 323 17.01 6.31 13.56
CA MET A 323 18.10 6.41 14.51
C MET A 323 18.98 5.17 14.48
N GLY A 324 18.47 3.99 14.08
CA GLY A 324 19.17 2.71 14.10
C GLY A 324 19.62 2.33 15.51
N PHE A 325 19.46 1.10 15.94
CA PHE A 325 20.00 0.69 17.24
C PHE A 325 20.92 -0.49 17.04
N ASP A 326 22.16 -0.37 17.54
CA ASP A 326 23.07 -1.50 17.59
C ASP A 326 22.61 -2.54 18.63
N LYS A 327 23.36 -3.64 18.76
CA LYS A 327 23.05 -4.72 19.72
C LYS A 327 23.02 -4.24 21.18
N GLU A 328 23.70 -3.13 21.49
CA GLU A 328 23.77 -2.53 22.82
C GLU A 328 22.70 -1.43 23.03
N ARG A 329 21.82 -1.22 22.05
CA ARG A 329 20.81 -0.16 22.00
C ARG A 329 21.40 1.26 21.99
N VAL A 330 22.62 1.41 21.48
CA VAL A 330 23.18 2.71 21.17
C VAL A 330 22.64 3.14 19.80
N ALA A 331 22.20 4.39 19.72
CA ALA A 331 21.66 4.93 18.48
C ALA A 331 22.77 5.12 17.44
N HIS A 332 22.59 4.60 16.22
CA HIS A 332 23.49 4.80 15.09
C HIS A 332 22.72 5.18 13.83
N ILE A 333 22.71 6.48 13.53
CA ILE A 333 21.81 7.05 12.53
C ILE A 333 22.12 6.48 11.16
N LEU A 334 21.08 5.97 10.50
CA LEU A 334 21.18 5.47 9.13
C LEU A 334 21.65 6.58 8.20
N ALA A 335 22.60 6.27 7.31
CA ALA A 335 22.97 7.18 6.23
C ALA A 335 21.81 7.38 5.24
N ARG A 336 20.92 6.38 5.10
CA ARG A 336 19.80 6.37 4.17
C ARG A 336 18.59 5.65 4.73
N VAL A 337 17.40 6.10 4.35
CA VAL A 337 16.16 5.32 4.50
C VAL A 337 15.99 4.43 3.28
N TYR A 338 15.95 3.13 3.52
CA TYR A 338 15.53 2.15 2.53
C TYR A 338 14.10 1.71 2.82
N ASN A 339 13.34 1.43 1.77
CA ASN A 339 11.94 1.09 1.90
C ASN A 339 11.50 0.20 0.75
N HIS A 340 10.65 -0.76 1.03
CA HIS A 340 10.14 -1.70 0.06
C HIS A 340 8.81 -1.19 -0.48
N TYR A 341 8.81 -0.82 -1.75
CA TYR A 341 7.60 -0.41 -2.45
C TYR A 341 6.80 -1.62 -2.94
N ARG A 342 5.48 -1.47 -2.96
CA ARG A 342 4.51 -2.41 -3.53
C ARG A 342 3.43 -1.70 -4.32
N MET A 343 2.75 -2.43 -5.18
CA MET A 343 1.48 -2.00 -5.77
C MET A 343 0.37 -2.42 -4.83
N ASP A 344 -0.36 -1.45 -4.27
CA ASP A 344 -1.56 -1.72 -3.49
C ASP A 344 -2.70 -2.03 -4.45
N LEU A 345 -2.96 -3.33 -4.65
CA LEU A 345 -4.03 -3.85 -5.50
C LEU A 345 -5.44 -3.50 -4.98
N SER A 346 -5.60 -2.87 -3.81
CA SER A 346 -6.92 -2.37 -3.39
C SER A 346 -7.19 -0.96 -3.90
N THR A 347 -6.15 -0.13 -3.99
CA THR A 347 -6.25 1.28 -4.38
C THR A 347 -5.63 1.57 -5.75
N ALA A 348 -4.98 0.59 -6.37
CA ALA A 348 -4.12 0.72 -7.55
C ALA A 348 -2.99 1.78 -7.38
N ARG A 349 -2.61 2.11 -6.14
CA ARG A 349 -1.54 3.08 -5.85
C ARG A 349 -0.27 2.38 -5.41
N LEU A 350 0.86 3.08 -5.53
CA LEU A 350 2.09 2.66 -4.88
C LEU A 350 1.96 2.80 -3.37
N SER A 351 2.35 1.76 -2.65
CA SER A 351 2.42 1.70 -1.19
C SER A 351 3.81 1.23 -0.78
N ALA A 352 4.09 1.22 0.52
CA ALA A 352 5.37 0.81 1.07
C ALA A 352 5.18 -0.02 2.34
N TYR A 353 6.09 -0.96 2.60
CA TYR A 353 5.98 -1.90 3.73
C TYR A 353 6.66 -1.39 5.01
N ASP A 354 7.87 -0.84 4.92
CA ASP A 354 8.69 -0.59 6.14
C ASP A 354 8.36 0.75 6.75
N PHE A 355 8.30 1.80 5.91
CA PHE A 355 8.03 3.16 6.34
C PHE A 355 6.92 3.77 5.49
N HIS A 356 5.92 4.34 6.14
CA HIS A 356 4.85 5.05 5.42
C HIS A 356 5.32 6.45 5.04
N LEU A 357 6.23 6.55 4.05
CA LEU A 357 6.84 7.82 3.63
C LEU A 357 5.82 8.86 3.17
N GLN A 358 4.65 8.43 2.69
CA GLN A 358 3.53 9.31 2.31
C GLN A 358 2.97 10.12 3.49
N ASN A 359 3.08 9.59 4.71
CA ASN A 359 2.49 10.18 5.91
C ASN A 359 3.46 11.09 6.68
N ILE A 360 4.66 11.33 6.16
CA ILE A 360 5.66 12.18 6.82
C ILE A 360 5.20 13.65 6.77
N PRO A 361 5.00 14.30 7.93
CA PRO A 361 4.62 15.70 7.98
C PRO A 361 5.68 16.60 7.33
N GLU A 362 5.23 17.61 6.58
CA GLU A 362 6.09 18.54 5.83
C GLU A 362 7.21 19.13 6.69
N ARG A 363 6.90 19.52 7.93
CA ARG A 363 7.86 20.16 8.85
C ARG A 363 9.08 19.31 9.21
N ILE A 364 9.03 17.99 9.05
CA ILE A 364 10.17 17.10 9.33
C ILE A 364 10.81 16.56 8.05
N ARG A 365 10.30 16.89 6.86
CA ARG A 365 10.87 16.37 5.59
C ARG A 365 12.28 16.88 5.32
N GLU A 366 12.72 17.93 6.02
CA GLU A 366 14.08 18.46 5.95
C GLU A 366 15.16 17.47 6.38
N ILE A 367 14.80 16.41 7.11
CA ILE A 367 15.71 15.30 7.46
C ILE A 367 16.22 14.56 6.22
N PHE A 368 15.55 14.68 5.06
CA PHE A 368 16.01 14.05 3.83
C PHE A 368 17.01 14.96 3.09
N ALA A 369 18.08 14.35 2.58
CA ALA A 369 19.07 15.02 1.76
C ALA A 369 19.03 14.52 0.30
N PRO A 370 19.21 15.40 -0.69
CA PRO A 370 19.46 14.96 -2.05
C PRO A 370 20.84 14.28 -2.08
N ASP A 371 21.01 13.29 -2.94
CA ASP A 371 22.30 12.62 -3.10
C ASP A 371 23.40 13.55 -3.60
N THR A 372 23.02 14.49 -4.46
CA THR A 372 23.89 15.54 -5.00
C THR A 372 23.06 16.77 -5.34
N GLY A 373 23.59 17.97 -5.11
CA GLY A 373 22.97 19.21 -5.57
C GLY A 373 21.62 19.51 -4.91
N LEU A 374 20.57 19.62 -5.72
CA LEU A 374 19.23 20.06 -5.33
C LEU A 374 18.20 18.95 -5.53
N TRP A 375 17.11 19.01 -4.75
CA TRP A 375 15.92 18.21 -5.02
C TRP A 375 15.29 18.61 -6.35
N THR A 376 14.75 17.62 -7.05
CA THR A 376 13.85 17.83 -8.20
C THR A 376 12.57 17.05 -7.93
N ASP A 377 11.44 17.74 -7.98
CA ASP A 377 10.12 17.15 -7.86
C ASP A 377 9.30 17.35 -9.14
N PHE A 378 8.46 16.37 -9.44
CA PHE A 378 7.48 16.42 -10.52
C PHE A 378 6.14 16.02 -9.91
N ASP A 379 5.24 17.00 -9.74
CA ASP A 379 3.89 16.78 -9.23
C ASP A 379 2.84 17.00 -10.32
N LEU A 380 1.99 16.00 -10.54
CA LEU A 380 0.88 16.10 -11.48
C LEU A 380 -0.25 16.89 -10.82
N SER A 381 -0.23 18.20 -11.04
CA SER A 381 -1.18 19.15 -10.46
C SER A 381 -2.65 18.73 -10.68
N GLN A 382 -3.27 18.22 -9.61
CA GLN A 382 -4.68 17.85 -9.54
C GLN A 382 -5.09 16.77 -10.56
N ILE A 383 -4.22 15.79 -10.82
CA ILE A 383 -4.46 14.76 -11.85
C ILE A 383 -5.82 14.08 -11.72
N GLU A 384 -6.25 13.74 -10.50
CA GLU A 384 -7.55 13.09 -10.25
C GLU A 384 -8.73 13.96 -10.73
N LEU A 385 -8.70 15.26 -10.44
CA LEU A 385 -9.78 16.17 -10.82
C LEU A 385 -9.72 16.52 -12.32
N ARG A 386 -8.53 16.46 -12.93
CA ARG A 386 -8.36 16.59 -14.39
C ARG A 386 -8.88 15.36 -15.14
N LEU A 387 -8.57 14.16 -14.65
CA LEU A 387 -9.11 12.90 -15.17
C LEU A 387 -10.62 12.87 -15.03
N PHE A 388 -11.14 13.23 -13.86
CA PHE A 388 -12.58 13.34 -13.63
C PHE A 388 -13.26 14.29 -14.63
N ALA A 389 -12.70 15.49 -14.85
CA ALA A 389 -13.21 16.41 -15.87
C ALA A 389 -13.13 15.83 -17.29
N TYR A 390 -12.03 15.13 -17.60
CA TYR A 390 -11.84 14.48 -18.89
C TYR A 390 -12.82 13.32 -19.12
N ILE A 391 -13.14 12.52 -18.10
CA ILE A 391 -14.02 11.35 -18.22
C ILE A 391 -15.48 11.79 -18.27
N THR A 392 -15.89 12.64 -17.33
CA THR A 392 -17.26 13.17 -17.25
C THR A 392 -17.60 14.10 -18.40
N LYS A 393 -16.59 14.70 -19.05
CA LYS A 393 -16.75 15.74 -20.07
C LYS A 393 -17.56 16.95 -19.58
N ASP A 394 -17.53 17.24 -18.29
CA ASP A 394 -18.28 18.38 -17.74
C ASP A 394 -17.75 19.70 -18.32
N PRO A 395 -18.61 20.50 -18.97
CA PRO A 395 -18.17 21.67 -19.73
C PRO A 395 -17.57 22.74 -18.83
N ALA A 396 -18.07 22.91 -17.60
CA ALA A 396 -17.54 23.90 -16.66
C ALA A 396 -16.15 23.49 -16.18
N MET A 397 -15.94 22.21 -15.89
CA MET A 397 -14.62 21.70 -15.49
C MET A 397 -13.61 21.76 -16.65
N LEU A 398 -14.01 21.32 -17.85
CA LEU A 398 -13.15 21.34 -19.03
C LEU A 398 -12.73 22.77 -19.39
N GLN A 399 -13.68 23.72 -19.39
CA GLN A 399 -13.39 25.12 -19.68
C GLN A 399 -12.46 25.72 -18.63
N ALA A 400 -12.67 25.42 -17.34
CA ALA A 400 -11.78 25.88 -16.27
C ALA A 400 -10.33 25.47 -16.53
N TYR A 401 -10.09 24.21 -16.88
CA TYR A 401 -8.74 23.73 -17.18
C TYR A 401 -8.19 24.26 -18.50
N ALA A 402 -9.03 24.44 -19.53
CA ALA A 402 -8.62 25.03 -20.80
C ALA A 402 -8.15 26.48 -20.65
N ASP A 403 -8.82 27.25 -19.79
CA ASP A 403 -8.52 28.65 -19.51
C ASP A 403 -7.42 28.84 -18.45
N GLY A 404 -6.90 27.75 -17.87
CA GLY A 404 -5.94 27.81 -16.76
C GLY A 404 -6.53 28.39 -15.47
N ILE A 405 -7.86 28.37 -15.33
CA ILE A 405 -8.57 28.85 -14.16
C ILE A 405 -8.54 27.78 -13.07
N ASP A 406 -8.33 28.22 -11.83
CA ASP A 406 -8.39 27.33 -10.67
C ASP A 406 -9.83 26.89 -10.40
N ILE A 407 -10.12 25.63 -10.71
CA ILE A 407 -11.44 25.02 -10.46
C ILE A 407 -11.88 25.10 -9.00
N HIS A 408 -10.95 25.17 -8.04
CA HIS A 408 -11.31 25.35 -6.63
C HIS A 408 -11.81 26.77 -6.35
N VAL A 409 -11.35 27.77 -7.11
CA VAL A 409 -11.86 29.15 -7.01
C VAL A 409 -13.25 29.25 -7.64
N ILE A 410 -13.51 28.53 -8.73
CA ILE A 410 -14.86 28.43 -9.30
C ILE A 410 -15.82 27.81 -8.28
N THR A 411 -15.44 26.68 -7.69
CA THR A 411 -16.24 26.06 -6.63
C THR A 411 -16.37 26.99 -5.42
N GLN A 412 -15.33 27.71 -5.03
CA GLN A 412 -15.38 28.65 -3.92
C GLN A 412 -16.45 29.72 -4.18
N GLU A 413 -16.44 30.37 -5.34
CA GLU A 413 -17.39 31.42 -5.68
C GLU A 413 -18.82 30.89 -5.74
N ALA A 414 -19.00 29.66 -6.24
CA ALA A 414 -20.31 29.01 -6.25
C ALA A 414 -20.84 28.74 -4.83
N LEU A 415 -20.00 28.17 -3.94
CA LEU A 415 -20.41 27.77 -2.59
C LEU A 415 -20.47 28.94 -1.60
N TRP A 416 -19.61 29.94 -1.76
CA TRP A 416 -19.49 31.12 -0.91
C TRP A 416 -19.37 32.37 -1.79
N PRO A 417 -20.49 32.84 -2.37
CA PRO A 417 -20.49 33.96 -3.30
C PRO A 417 -20.00 35.25 -2.64
N GLY A 418 -19.22 36.04 -3.39
CA GLY A 418 -18.65 37.31 -2.92
C GLY A 418 -17.44 37.17 -1.99
N THR A 419 -16.90 35.96 -1.84
CA THR A 419 -15.60 35.78 -1.16
C THR A 419 -14.46 36.25 -2.05
N ASP A 420 -13.37 36.73 -1.45
CA ASP A 420 -12.17 37.09 -2.24
C ASP A 420 -11.63 35.82 -2.92
N PRO A 421 -11.47 35.79 -4.26
CA PRO A 421 -10.86 34.68 -4.98
C PRO A 421 -9.44 34.32 -4.48
N LYS A 422 -8.76 35.24 -3.78
CA LYS A 422 -7.44 35.04 -3.19
C LYS A 422 -7.48 34.53 -1.74
N ASP A 423 -8.67 34.34 -1.16
CA ASP A 423 -8.81 33.77 0.18
C ASP A 423 -8.36 32.30 0.20
N LYS A 424 -7.17 32.08 0.74
CA LYS A 424 -6.55 30.74 0.85
C LYS A 424 -7.37 29.77 1.70
N GLN A 425 -8.08 30.26 2.73
CA GLN A 425 -8.87 29.39 3.60
C GLN A 425 -10.14 28.94 2.91
N MET A 426 -10.84 29.85 2.22
CA MET A 426 -12.03 29.49 1.44
C MET A 426 -11.66 28.58 0.27
N ARG A 427 -10.58 28.88 -0.46
CA ARG A 427 -10.06 28.01 -1.52
C ARG A 427 -9.72 26.61 -0.99
N ARG A 428 -9.10 26.51 0.19
CA ARG A 428 -8.81 25.21 0.83
C ARG A 428 -10.09 24.44 1.15
N ARG A 429 -11.14 25.09 1.65
CA ARG A 429 -12.45 24.46 1.91
C ARG A 429 -13.11 23.99 0.62
N ALA A 430 -13.10 24.81 -0.43
CA ALA A 430 -13.61 24.44 -1.75
C ALA A 430 -12.85 23.25 -2.35
N LYS A 431 -11.51 23.22 -2.20
CA LYS A 431 -10.68 22.08 -2.57
C LYS A 431 -11.13 20.80 -1.86
N VAL A 432 -11.25 20.84 -0.53
CA VAL A 432 -11.73 19.70 0.26
C VAL A 432 -13.11 19.25 -0.21
N PHE A 433 -14.01 20.19 -0.52
CA PHE A 433 -15.35 19.89 -1.02
C PHE A 433 -15.31 19.19 -2.39
N ASN A 434 -14.54 19.70 -3.35
CA ASN A 434 -14.39 19.06 -4.67
C ASN A 434 -13.87 17.63 -4.54
N PHE A 435 -12.80 17.41 -3.78
CA PHE A 435 -12.24 16.06 -3.60
C PHE A 435 -13.22 15.13 -2.89
N ALA A 436 -13.85 15.59 -1.81
CA ALA A 436 -14.86 14.79 -1.13
C ALA A 436 -16.04 14.45 -2.06
N LYS A 437 -16.41 15.35 -2.98
CA LYS A 437 -17.48 15.11 -3.96
C LYS A 437 -17.12 14.08 -5.01
N ILE A 438 -15.97 14.21 -5.69
CA ILE A 438 -15.58 13.25 -6.75
C ILE A 438 -15.33 11.84 -6.19
N PHE A 439 -15.03 11.72 -4.89
CA PHE A 439 -14.91 10.45 -4.18
C PHE A 439 -16.21 10.05 -3.44
N TYR A 440 -17.37 10.45 -3.95
CA TYR A 440 -18.70 10.02 -3.46
C TYR A 440 -18.95 10.26 -1.96
N GLY A 441 -18.35 11.31 -1.40
CA GLY A 441 -18.53 11.69 -0.01
C GLY A 441 -19.98 12.01 0.33
N THR A 442 -20.53 11.29 1.30
CA THR A 442 -21.88 11.56 1.85
C THR A 442 -21.93 12.92 2.55
N ILE A 443 -23.13 13.47 2.79
CA ILE A 443 -23.29 14.73 3.54
C ILE A 443 -22.58 14.69 4.90
N ARG A 444 -22.66 13.56 5.60
CA ARG A 444 -21.96 13.34 6.87
C ARG A 444 -20.44 13.37 6.70
N SER A 445 -19.93 12.78 5.62
CA SER A 445 -18.49 12.78 5.31
C SER A 445 -18.02 14.19 4.96
N LEU A 446 -18.78 14.92 4.13
CA LEU A 446 -18.54 16.32 3.79
C LEU A 446 -18.48 17.20 5.04
N ALA A 447 -19.43 17.04 5.97
CA ALA A 447 -19.42 17.75 7.25
C ALA A 447 -18.16 17.42 8.06
N GLY A 448 -17.77 16.15 8.11
CA GLY A 448 -16.55 15.70 8.79
C GLY A 448 -15.26 16.31 8.23
N TYR A 449 -15.13 16.39 6.90
CA TYR A 449 -13.96 16.92 6.20
C TYR A 449 -13.91 18.45 6.23
N THR A 450 -15.03 19.12 6.00
CA THR A 450 -15.11 20.59 5.90
C THR A 450 -15.27 21.28 7.25
N LYS A 451 -15.64 20.51 8.29
CA LYS A 451 -16.02 21.02 9.63
C LYS A 451 -17.21 21.98 9.59
N LEU A 452 -18.10 21.81 8.62
CA LEU A 452 -19.34 22.57 8.48
C LEU A 452 -20.54 21.74 8.97
N PRO A 453 -21.61 22.38 9.46
CA PRO A 453 -22.88 21.72 9.74
C PRO A 453 -23.41 20.96 8.51
N GLU A 454 -24.07 19.82 8.75
CA GLU A 454 -24.65 18.99 7.67
C GLU A 454 -25.66 19.74 6.81
N GLU A 455 -26.41 20.68 7.40
CA GLU A 455 -27.36 21.53 6.68
C GLU A 455 -26.67 22.40 5.63
N ILE A 456 -25.56 23.06 6.00
CA ILE A 456 -24.75 23.84 5.08
C ILE A 456 -24.14 22.92 4.01
N CYS A 457 -23.65 21.74 4.40
CA CYS A 457 -23.11 20.77 3.46
C CYS A 457 -24.15 20.30 2.43
N ARG A 458 -25.43 20.17 2.83
CA ARG A 458 -26.53 19.81 1.93
C ARG A 458 -26.79 20.90 0.90
N THR A 459 -26.85 22.16 1.34
CA THR A 459 -26.97 23.32 0.45
C THR A 459 -25.80 23.37 -0.52
N HIS A 460 -24.57 23.29 -0.02
CA HIS A 460 -23.36 23.32 -0.83
C HIS A 460 -23.30 22.16 -1.82
N ASN A 461 -23.75 20.98 -1.42
CA ASN A 461 -23.82 19.83 -2.30
C ASN A 461 -24.79 20.09 -3.46
N ASN A 462 -25.95 20.68 -3.21
CA ASN A 462 -26.89 21.03 -4.29
C ASN A 462 -26.31 22.10 -5.23
N THR A 463 -25.63 23.11 -4.69
CA THR A 463 -24.94 24.13 -5.48
C THR A 463 -23.82 23.55 -6.33
N TRP A 464 -23.02 22.63 -5.77
CA TRP A 464 -21.97 21.93 -6.51
C TRP A 464 -22.56 21.13 -7.68
N LYS A 465 -23.66 20.41 -7.46
CA LYS A 465 -24.38 19.67 -8.50
C LYS A 465 -24.89 20.58 -9.62
N ALA A 466 -25.40 21.75 -9.28
CA ALA A 466 -25.84 22.74 -10.26
C ALA A 466 -24.66 23.36 -11.03
N THR A 467 -23.48 23.44 -10.42
CA THR A 467 -22.26 23.98 -11.03
C THR A 467 -21.64 22.99 -12.01
N TYR A 468 -21.68 21.69 -11.69
CA TYR A 468 -21.11 20.60 -12.49
C TYR A 468 -22.17 19.53 -12.82
N PRO A 469 -23.22 19.89 -13.59
CA PRO A 469 -24.39 19.04 -13.78
C PRO A 469 -24.09 17.77 -14.58
N VAL A 470 -23.15 17.82 -15.53
CA VAL A 470 -22.79 16.66 -16.36
C VAL A 470 -21.96 15.69 -15.54
N ALA A 471 -21.03 16.20 -14.72
CA ALA A 471 -20.27 15.37 -13.79
C ALA A 471 -21.19 14.67 -12.77
N GLU A 472 -22.15 15.38 -12.18
CA GLU A 472 -23.11 14.77 -11.25
C GLU A 472 -23.99 13.71 -11.94
N GLN A 473 -24.44 13.95 -13.18
CA GLN A 473 -25.22 12.96 -13.90
C GLN A 473 -24.40 11.70 -14.17
N TRP A 474 -23.15 11.87 -14.65
CA TRP A 474 -22.23 10.75 -14.83
C TRP A 474 -22.04 9.95 -13.54
N MET A 475 -21.85 10.63 -12.41
CA MET A 475 -21.69 9.96 -11.10
C MET A 475 -22.92 9.11 -10.73
N LYS A 476 -24.13 9.58 -11.01
CA LYS A 476 -25.37 8.81 -10.76
C LYS A 476 -25.50 7.61 -11.68
N ASP A 477 -25.16 7.79 -12.95
CA ASP A 477 -25.23 6.71 -13.94
C ASP A 477 -24.31 5.54 -13.53
N GLN A 478 -23.16 5.84 -12.89
CA GLN A 478 -22.27 4.83 -12.31
C GLN A 478 -22.84 4.15 -11.05
N GLU A 479 -23.57 4.87 -10.19
CA GLU A 479 -24.22 4.29 -9.00
C GLU A 479 -25.40 3.37 -9.36
N GLU A 480 -26.12 3.68 -10.45
CA GLU A 480 -27.33 2.96 -10.87
C GLU A 480 -27.06 1.85 -11.90
N GLY A 481 -25.89 1.87 -12.55
CA GLY A 481 -25.63 1.08 -13.76
C GLY A 481 -24.97 -0.29 -13.59
N GLU A 482 -24.10 -0.49 -12.59
CA GLU A 482 -23.20 -1.66 -12.56
C GLU A 482 -22.87 -2.17 -11.15
N GLU A 483 -22.61 -3.48 -11.01
CA GLU A 483 -22.07 -4.10 -9.77
C GLU A 483 -20.60 -3.74 -9.51
N TRP A 484 -19.96 -3.04 -10.45
CA TRP A 484 -18.57 -2.59 -10.41
C TRP A 484 -18.47 -1.20 -11.05
N ILE A 485 -17.43 -0.43 -10.72
CA ILE A 485 -17.14 0.87 -11.33
C ILE A 485 -15.74 0.76 -11.92
N GLU A 486 -15.59 1.07 -13.22
CA GLU A 486 -14.26 1.22 -13.82
C GLU A 486 -13.52 2.37 -13.13
N ASN A 487 -12.29 2.13 -12.65
CA ASN A 487 -11.50 3.18 -12.00
C ASN A 487 -11.19 4.33 -12.98
N LEU A 488 -11.25 5.57 -12.47
CA LEU A 488 -10.93 6.83 -13.18
C LEU A 488 -9.48 6.89 -13.72
#